data_AF-A0AAV2Z2Z9-F1
#
_entry.id   AF-A0AAV2Z2Z9-F1
#
_cell.length_a   1.000
_cell.length_b   1.000
_cell.length_c   1.000
_cell.angle_alpha   90.00
_cell.angle_beta   90.00
_cell.angle_gamma   90.00
#
_symmetry.space_group_name_H-M   'P 1'
#
loop_
_entity.id
_entity.type
_entity.pdbx_description
1 polymer ?
#
loop_
_entity_poly.entity_id
_entity_poly.type
_entity_poly.pdbx_seq_one_letter_code
_entity_poly.pdbx_strand_id
1 'polypeptide(L)'
;MARYYQRKRAEKIAAQKRYDEEHNEQIRERFKQKKYYQKYQQKRSERQRLSEDERRVIDNAQAAAMSCRAIAKLVGRSPTAVRNYIHDKDGYGTRKLGGRPPKMTPTTVRRLVRAASQTGQSSTKLRRDLALPIKPRRVRQILSGCKYLKYQKRKGQPLLSKEHCKK
;
A
#
# COMPACT_ATOMS: atom_id res chain seq x y z
N MET A 1 51.68 -0.76 -50.83
CA MET A 1 50.44 -1.57 -50.81
C MET A 1 50.31 -2.49 -49.58
N ALA A 2 51.31 -3.29 -49.18
CA ALA A 2 51.18 -4.24 -48.06
C ALA A 2 50.73 -3.64 -46.71
N ARG A 3 51.25 -2.46 -46.31
CA ARG A 3 50.86 -1.77 -45.06
C ARG A 3 49.37 -1.39 -45.02
N TYR A 4 48.77 -1.07 -46.17
CA TYR A 4 47.35 -0.73 -46.29
C TYR A 4 46.45 -1.95 -45.99
N TYR A 5 46.78 -3.11 -46.55
CA TYR A 5 46.03 -4.34 -46.30
C TYR A 5 46.16 -4.85 -44.86
N GLN A 6 47.35 -4.73 -44.26
CA GLN A 6 47.54 -5.08 -42.85
C GLN A 6 46.73 -4.17 -41.93
N ARG A 7 46.68 -2.87 -42.22
CA ARG A 7 45.82 -1.91 -41.51
C ARG A 7 44.34 -2.25 -41.67
N LYS A 8 43.87 -2.54 -42.90
CA LYS A 8 42.48 -2.93 -43.16
C LYS A 8 42.08 -4.24 -42.47
N ARG A 9 42.99 -5.21 -42.40
CA ARG A 9 42.79 -6.48 -41.67
C ARG A 9 42.73 -6.25 -40.17
N ALA A 10 43.61 -5.43 -39.61
CA ALA A 10 43.59 -5.04 -38.22
C ALA A 10 42.29 -4.27 -37.86
N GLU A 11 41.84 -3.36 -38.74
CA GLU A 11 40.56 -2.66 -38.61
C GLU A 11 39.37 -3.64 -38.59
N LYS A 12 39.37 -4.66 -39.46
CA LYS A 12 38.32 -5.70 -39.49
C LYS A 12 38.32 -6.57 -38.23
N ILE A 13 39.49 -6.99 -37.75
CA ILE A 13 39.62 -7.77 -36.50
C ILE A 13 39.19 -6.93 -35.30
N ALA A 14 39.57 -5.65 -35.25
CA ALA A 14 39.17 -4.73 -34.20
C ALA A 14 37.65 -4.48 -34.21
N ALA A 15 37.04 -4.35 -35.39
CA ALA A 15 35.59 -4.21 -35.54
C ALA A 15 34.84 -5.46 -35.06
N GLN A 16 35.34 -6.66 -35.40
CA GLN A 16 34.75 -7.91 -34.92
C GLN A 16 34.86 -8.05 -33.40
N LYS A 17 36.03 -7.75 -32.83
CA LYS A 17 36.23 -7.78 -31.37
C LYS A 17 35.29 -6.81 -30.63
N ARG A 18 35.09 -5.59 -31.16
CA ARG A 18 34.13 -4.63 -30.60
C ARG A 18 32.70 -5.15 -30.62
N TYR A 19 32.28 -5.76 -31.72
CA TYR A 19 30.95 -6.39 -31.83
C TYR A 19 30.77 -7.53 -30.82
N ASP A 20 31.77 -8.40 -30.71
CA ASP A 20 31.74 -9.52 -29.76
C ASP A 20 31.72 -9.02 -28.30
N GLU A 21 32.46 -7.94 -27.99
CA GLU A 21 32.47 -7.27 -26.68
C GLU A 21 31.12 -6.64 -26.34
N GLU A 22 30.53 -5.84 -27.25
CA GLU A 22 29.20 -5.22 -27.07
C GLU A 22 28.11 -6.28 -26.89
N HIS A 23 28.14 -7.37 -27.66
CA HIS A 23 27.18 -8.48 -27.54
C HIS A 23 27.31 -9.18 -26.17
N ASN A 24 28.54 -9.42 -25.72
CA ASN A 24 28.81 -10.02 -24.41
C ASN A 24 28.38 -9.10 -23.26
N GLU A 25 28.52 -7.78 -23.39
CA GLU A 25 28.02 -6.81 -22.42
C GLU A 25 26.49 -6.82 -22.33
N GLN A 26 25.79 -6.87 -23.47
CA GLN A 26 24.33 -7.01 -23.50
C GLN A 26 23.86 -8.30 -22.83
N ILE A 27 24.57 -9.42 -23.05
CA ILE A 27 24.31 -10.69 -22.38
C ILE A 27 24.48 -10.55 -20.86
N ARG A 28 25.59 -9.94 -20.40
CA ARG A 28 25.86 -9.70 -18.98
C ARG A 28 24.79 -8.84 -18.33
N GLU A 29 24.40 -7.74 -18.97
CA GLU A 29 23.32 -6.87 -18.49
C GLU A 29 22.00 -7.62 -18.42
N ARG A 30 21.65 -8.42 -19.43
CA ARG A 30 20.44 -9.26 -19.41
C ARG A 30 20.45 -10.24 -18.23
N PHE A 31 21.58 -10.87 -17.93
CA PHE A 31 21.72 -11.75 -16.77
C PHE A 31 21.62 -10.98 -15.44
N LYS A 32 22.22 -9.79 -15.33
CA LYS A 32 22.08 -8.90 -14.16
C LYS A 32 20.62 -8.52 -13.94
N GLN A 33 19.92 -8.12 -15.01
CA GLN A 33 18.49 -7.75 -14.95
C GLN A 33 17.61 -8.95 -14.56
N LYS A 34 17.85 -10.13 -15.11
CA LYS A 34 17.14 -11.36 -14.74
C LYS A 34 17.34 -11.71 -13.26
N LYS A 35 18.58 -11.62 -12.77
CA LYS A 35 18.91 -11.85 -11.35
C LYS A 35 18.25 -10.81 -10.44
N TYR A 36 18.25 -9.54 -10.83
CA TYR A 36 17.57 -8.45 -10.11
C TYR A 36 16.06 -8.72 -10.01
N TYR A 37 15.42 -9.07 -11.13
CA TYR A 37 13.98 -9.35 -11.16
C TYR A 37 13.60 -10.55 -10.29
N GLN A 38 14.37 -11.64 -10.35
CA GLN A 38 14.16 -12.82 -9.50
C GLN A 38 14.26 -12.47 -8.01
N LYS A 39 15.29 -11.70 -7.62
CA LYS A 39 15.46 -11.20 -6.25
C LYS A 39 14.29 -10.32 -5.80
N TYR A 40 13.78 -9.46 -6.68
CA TYR A 40 12.62 -8.62 -6.40
C TYR A 40 11.35 -9.47 -6.16
N GLN A 41 11.10 -10.47 -7.00
CA GLN A 41 9.95 -11.35 -6.85
C GLN A 41 10.01 -12.17 -5.55
N GLN A 42 11.19 -12.68 -5.19
CA GLN A 42 11.41 -13.35 -3.90
C GLN A 42 11.13 -12.43 -2.71
N LYS A 43 11.65 -11.20 -2.72
CA LYS A 43 11.37 -10.22 -1.65
C LYS A 43 9.89 -9.84 -1.55
N ARG A 44 9.19 -9.79 -2.70
CA ARG A 44 7.77 -9.49 -2.75
C ARG A 44 6.96 -10.64 -2.16
N SER A 45 7.27 -11.89 -2.53
CA SER A 45 6.59 -13.06 -1.98
C SER A 45 6.84 -13.14 -0.47
N GLU A 46 8.09 -13.00 0.02
CA GLU A 46 8.43 -13.01 1.46
C GLU A 46 7.57 -12.10 2.34
N ARG A 47 7.13 -10.94 1.81
CA ARG A 47 6.28 -9.97 2.54
C ARG A 47 4.80 -10.36 2.56
N GLN A 48 4.38 -11.21 1.63
CA GLN A 48 3.02 -11.71 1.57
C GLN A 48 2.79 -12.81 2.60
N ARG A 49 1.54 -12.95 3.03
CA ARG A 49 1.12 -14.03 3.91
C ARG A 49 1.23 -15.37 3.17
N LEU A 50 1.48 -16.43 3.91
CA LEU A 50 1.41 -17.81 3.40
C LEU A 50 0.04 -18.07 2.78
N SER A 51 0.04 -18.47 1.51
CA SER A 51 -1.14 -18.95 0.79
C SER A 51 -1.68 -20.23 1.41
N GLU A 52 -2.92 -20.58 1.12
CA GLU A 52 -3.52 -21.83 1.60
C GLU A 52 -2.77 -23.05 1.09
N ASP A 53 -2.38 -23.07 -0.19
CA ASP A 53 -1.61 -24.17 -0.79
C ASP A 53 -0.25 -24.32 -0.11
N GLU A 54 0.42 -23.21 0.16
CA GLU A 54 1.70 -23.19 0.87
C GLU A 54 1.57 -23.74 2.29
N ARG A 55 0.47 -23.40 2.99
CA ARG A 55 0.16 -23.95 4.32
C ARG A 55 -0.03 -25.45 4.29
N ARG A 56 -0.82 -25.96 3.32
CA ARG A 56 -1.03 -27.40 3.12
C ARG A 56 0.29 -28.14 2.88
N VAL A 57 1.19 -27.57 2.07
CA VAL A 57 2.53 -28.14 1.84
C VAL A 57 3.35 -28.14 3.13
N ILE A 58 3.28 -27.08 3.94
CA ILE A 58 3.96 -27.01 5.24
C ILE A 58 3.42 -28.08 6.20
N ASP A 59 2.10 -28.26 6.27
CA ASP A 59 1.47 -29.26 7.13
C ASP A 59 1.90 -30.67 6.78
N ASN A 60 1.89 -31.00 5.48
CA ASN A 60 2.36 -32.29 4.98
C ASN A 60 3.85 -32.52 5.29
N ALA A 61 4.69 -31.51 5.08
CA ALA A 61 6.12 -31.61 5.34
C ALA A 61 6.45 -31.66 6.85
N GLN A 62 5.63 -31.02 7.68
CA GLN A 62 5.72 -31.13 9.14
C GLN A 62 5.33 -32.54 9.62
N ALA A 63 4.28 -33.13 9.05
CA ALA A 63 3.88 -34.51 9.34
C ALA A 63 4.98 -35.51 8.97
N ALA A 64 5.75 -35.23 7.92
CA ALA A 64 6.95 -35.97 7.55
C ALA A 64 8.20 -35.66 8.40
N ALA A 65 8.05 -34.97 9.54
CA ALA A 65 9.12 -34.60 10.47
C ALA A 65 10.29 -33.80 9.86
N MET A 66 10.06 -33.07 8.76
CA MET A 66 11.10 -32.25 8.15
C MET A 66 11.45 -31.04 9.04
N SER A 67 12.72 -30.64 9.03
CA SER A 67 13.14 -29.42 9.74
C SER A 67 12.51 -28.17 9.13
N CYS A 68 12.22 -27.15 9.95
CA CYS A 68 11.66 -25.88 9.47
C CYS A 68 12.48 -25.22 8.35
N ARG A 69 13.82 -25.40 8.36
CA ARG A 69 14.72 -24.89 7.31
C ARG A 69 14.52 -25.63 5.98
N ALA A 70 14.36 -26.95 6.04
CA ALA A 70 14.09 -27.76 4.86
C ALA A 70 12.72 -27.43 4.25
N ILE A 71 11.69 -27.29 5.10
CA ILE A 71 10.34 -26.87 4.70
C ILE A 71 10.37 -25.48 4.05
N ALA A 72 11.10 -24.53 4.63
CA ALA A 72 11.25 -23.18 4.08
C ALA A 72 11.89 -23.18 2.68
N LYS A 73 12.90 -24.02 2.45
CA LYS A 73 13.53 -24.19 1.13
C LYS A 73 12.57 -24.83 0.12
N LEU A 74 11.76 -25.80 0.56
CA LEU A 74 10.75 -26.46 -0.28
C LEU A 74 9.67 -25.49 -0.76
N VAL A 75 9.15 -24.65 0.14
CA VAL A 75 8.08 -23.70 -0.16
C VAL A 75 8.63 -22.38 -0.76
N GLY A 76 9.94 -22.14 -0.67
CA GLY A 76 10.57 -20.89 -1.13
C GLY A 76 10.23 -19.68 -0.25
N ARG A 77 10.06 -19.91 1.05
CA ARG A 77 9.68 -18.89 2.06
C ARG A 77 10.75 -18.74 3.13
N SER A 78 10.62 -17.69 3.95
CA SER A 78 11.56 -17.49 5.06
C SER A 78 11.34 -18.55 6.16
N PRO A 79 12.42 -19.08 6.79
CA PRO A 79 12.29 -20.02 7.90
C PRO A 79 11.47 -19.48 9.07
N THR A 80 11.53 -18.17 9.30
CA THR A 80 10.75 -17.49 10.34
C THR A 80 9.25 -17.49 10.03
N ALA A 81 8.86 -17.30 8.76
CA ALA A 81 7.44 -17.36 8.37
C ALA A 81 6.86 -18.77 8.59
N VAL A 82 7.60 -19.81 8.19
CA VAL A 82 7.23 -21.22 8.42
C VAL A 82 7.14 -21.52 9.91
N ARG A 83 8.13 -21.12 10.71
CA ARG A 83 8.13 -21.30 12.17
C ARG A 83 6.92 -20.62 12.82
N ASN A 84 6.63 -19.37 12.47
CA ASN A 84 5.49 -18.63 13.04
C ASN A 84 4.16 -19.29 12.69
N TYR A 85 4.03 -19.85 11.48
CA TYR A 85 2.85 -20.62 11.09
C TYR A 85 2.72 -21.93 11.87
N ILE A 86 3.80 -22.71 11.99
CA ILE A 86 3.80 -23.97 12.74
C ILE A 86 3.46 -23.74 14.23
N HIS A 87 3.95 -22.65 14.82
CA HIS A 87 3.70 -22.30 16.22
C HIS A 87 2.24 -21.90 16.47
N ASP A 88 1.58 -21.25 15.50
CA ASP A 88 0.20 -20.75 15.62
C ASP A 88 -0.53 -20.93 14.29
N LYS A 89 -1.02 -22.15 14.04
CA LYS A 89 -1.68 -22.50 12.77
C LYS A 89 -3.02 -21.80 12.61
N ASP A 90 -3.83 -21.84 13.67
CA ASP A 90 -5.20 -21.32 13.68
C ASP A 90 -5.22 -19.78 13.70
N GLY A 91 -4.28 -19.16 14.41
CA GLY A 91 -4.12 -17.71 14.51
C GLY A 91 -3.32 -17.05 13.39
N TYR A 92 -2.74 -17.83 12.47
CA TYR A 92 -1.86 -17.28 11.45
C TYR A 92 -2.58 -16.30 10.51
N GLY A 93 -2.17 -15.04 10.57
CA GLY A 93 -2.71 -13.97 9.72
C GLY A 93 -4.12 -13.51 10.10
N THR A 94 -4.73 -14.05 11.16
CA THR A 94 -6.04 -13.62 11.65
C THR A 94 -5.93 -12.35 12.51
N ARG A 95 -4.75 -12.13 13.12
CA ARG A 95 -4.47 -10.93 13.92
C ARG A 95 -4.67 -9.65 13.09
N LYS A 96 -5.72 -8.91 13.42
CA LYS A 96 -5.98 -7.56 12.89
C LYS A 96 -5.16 -6.57 13.70
N LEU A 97 -4.23 -5.88 13.04
CA LEU A 97 -3.53 -4.76 13.66
C LEU A 97 -4.53 -3.61 13.82
N GLY A 98 -4.67 -3.12 15.05
CA GLY A 98 -5.40 -1.89 15.30
C GLY A 98 -4.80 -0.76 14.47
N GLY A 99 -5.66 0.05 13.85
CA GLY A 99 -5.21 1.26 13.15
C GLY A 99 -4.64 2.28 14.13
N ARG A 100 -4.10 3.38 13.57
CA ARG A 100 -3.65 4.53 14.37
C ARG A 100 -4.79 5.04 15.26
N PRO A 101 -4.56 5.28 16.57
CA PRO A 101 -5.60 5.78 17.45
C PRO A 101 -6.14 7.13 16.94
N PRO A 102 -7.45 7.38 17.05
CA PRO A 102 -8.03 8.63 16.60
C PRO A 102 -7.52 9.80 17.46
N LYS A 103 -7.33 10.97 16.85
CA LYS A 103 -6.95 12.21 17.56
C LYS A 103 -7.99 12.73 18.55
N MET A 104 -9.22 12.20 18.51
CA MET A 104 -10.32 12.65 19.34
C MET A 104 -10.79 11.52 20.23
N THR A 105 -11.10 11.86 21.48
CA THR A 105 -11.74 10.94 22.42
C THR A 105 -13.24 10.81 22.08
N PRO A 106 -13.89 9.70 22.48
CA PRO A 106 -15.33 9.53 22.31
C PRO A 106 -16.15 10.67 22.95
N THR A 107 -15.69 11.20 24.09
CA THR A 107 -16.34 12.33 24.77
C THR A 107 -16.29 13.60 23.95
N THR A 108 -15.15 13.93 23.35
CA THR A 108 -15.05 15.12 22.50
C THR A 108 -15.89 14.98 21.23
N VAL A 109 -16.02 13.76 20.68
CA VAL A 109 -16.93 13.48 19.55
C VAL A 109 -18.39 13.74 19.94
N ARG A 110 -18.83 13.26 21.12
CA ARG A 110 -20.19 13.53 21.63
C ARG A 110 -20.46 15.03 21.82
N ARG A 111 -19.49 15.77 22.36
CA ARG A 111 -19.58 17.23 22.53
C ARG A 111 -19.75 17.94 21.18
N LEU A 112 -19.00 17.51 20.17
CA LEU A 112 -19.12 18.03 18.80
C LEU A 112 -20.50 17.78 18.20
N VAL A 113 -21.02 16.56 18.32
CA VAL A 113 -22.35 16.20 17.80
C VAL A 113 -23.44 17.02 18.48
N ARG A 114 -23.36 17.20 19.80
CA ARG A 114 -24.32 18.02 20.57
C ARG A 114 -24.31 19.49 20.11
N ALA A 115 -23.12 20.09 20.01
CA ALA A 115 -22.98 21.48 19.57
C ALA A 115 -23.51 21.70 18.14
N ALA A 116 -23.26 20.75 17.25
CA ALA A 116 -23.76 20.79 15.87
C ALA A 116 -25.30 20.71 15.82
N SER A 117 -25.92 19.90 16.68
CA SER A 117 -27.37 19.75 16.75
C SER A 117 -28.09 21.01 17.24
N GLN A 118 -27.47 21.78 18.13
CA GLN A 118 -28.11 22.96 18.73
C GLN A 118 -28.07 24.20 17.84
N THR A 119 -26.95 24.43 17.15
CA THR A 119 -26.62 25.78 16.65
C THR A 119 -26.66 25.92 15.13
N GLY A 120 -26.74 24.82 14.36
CA GLY A 120 -26.70 24.86 12.90
C GLY A 120 -25.41 25.49 12.33
N GLN A 121 -24.32 25.45 13.09
CA GLN A 121 -23.04 26.09 12.77
C GLN A 121 -22.25 25.36 11.68
N SER A 122 -21.38 26.11 10.99
CA SER A 122 -20.43 25.53 10.04
C SER A 122 -19.34 24.73 10.76
N SER A 123 -18.78 23.74 10.06
CA SER A 123 -17.70 22.90 10.59
C SER A 123 -16.44 23.68 11.04
N THR A 124 -16.16 24.82 10.42
CA THR A 124 -15.03 25.69 10.79
C THR A 124 -15.32 26.41 12.10
N LYS A 125 -16.56 26.86 12.30
CA LYS A 125 -17.01 27.50 13.53
C LYS A 125 -17.04 26.51 14.68
N LEU A 126 -17.64 25.33 14.49
CA LEU A 126 -17.63 24.24 15.48
C LEU A 126 -16.21 23.84 15.91
N ARG A 127 -15.24 23.81 14.98
CA ARG A 127 -13.84 23.55 15.31
C ARG A 127 -13.26 24.63 16.24
N ARG A 128 -13.50 25.91 15.91
CA ARG A 128 -12.97 27.06 16.66
C ARG A 128 -13.62 27.13 18.05
N ASP A 129 -14.94 27.07 18.11
CA ASP A 129 -15.72 27.19 19.34
C ASP A 129 -15.41 26.06 20.33
N LEU A 130 -15.16 24.84 19.84
CA LEU A 130 -14.81 23.68 20.68
C LEU A 130 -13.29 23.45 20.83
N ALA A 131 -12.46 24.36 20.30
CA ALA A 131 -11.00 24.28 20.28
C ALA A 131 -10.46 22.90 19.86
N LEU A 132 -10.98 22.34 18.76
CA LEU A 132 -10.66 20.96 18.36
C LEU A 132 -9.31 20.86 17.64
N PRO A 133 -8.46 19.86 17.96
CA PRO A 133 -7.14 19.64 17.34
C PRO A 133 -7.24 18.95 15.97
N ILE A 134 -8.31 19.19 15.21
CA ILE A 134 -8.57 18.55 13.91
C ILE A 134 -8.99 19.55 12.85
N LYS A 135 -8.78 19.21 11.58
CA LYS A 135 -9.19 20.06 10.45
C LYS A 135 -10.72 20.06 10.28
N PRO A 136 -11.34 21.14 9.75
CA PRO A 136 -12.79 21.22 9.53
C PRO A 136 -13.34 20.08 8.65
N ARG A 137 -12.54 19.55 7.72
CA ARG A 137 -12.91 18.37 6.93
C ARG A 137 -13.19 17.14 7.80
N ARG A 138 -12.38 16.90 8.85
CA ARG A 138 -12.59 15.75 9.74
C ARG A 138 -13.84 15.93 10.59
N VAL A 139 -14.15 17.16 11.01
CA VAL A 139 -15.41 17.51 11.68
C VAL A 139 -16.61 17.13 10.81
N ARG A 140 -16.60 17.51 9.53
CA ARG A 140 -17.67 17.14 8.58
C ARG A 140 -17.85 15.62 8.44
N GLN A 141 -16.75 14.87 8.31
CA GLN A 141 -16.81 13.39 8.21
C GLN A 141 -17.44 12.74 9.45
N ILE A 142 -17.12 13.25 10.65
CA ILE A 142 -17.70 12.76 11.90
C ILE A 142 -19.20 13.05 11.92
N LEU A 143 -19.61 14.26 11.54
CA LEU A 143 -21.01 14.65 11.51
C LEU A 143 -21.80 13.88 10.44
N SER A 144 -21.24 13.66 9.25
CA SER A 144 -21.90 12.89 8.19
C SER A 144 -22.03 11.40 8.52
N GLY A 145 -21.15 10.86 9.36
CA GLY A 145 -21.23 9.49 9.84
C GLY A 145 -22.17 9.31 11.04
N CYS A 146 -22.72 10.40 11.59
CA CYS A 146 -23.64 10.34 12.72
C CYS A 146 -25.04 9.91 12.24
N LYS A 147 -25.60 8.85 12.85
CA LYS A 147 -26.94 8.34 12.51
C LYS A 147 -28.07 9.36 12.74
N TYR A 148 -27.89 10.27 13.70
CA TYR A 148 -28.95 11.16 14.18
C TYR A 148 -28.97 12.53 13.49
N LEU A 149 -27.94 12.86 12.70
CA LEU A 149 -27.83 14.15 12.02
C LEU A 149 -27.80 13.93 10.51
N LYS A 150 -28.73 14.58 9.80
CA LYS A 150 -28.72 14.61 8.34
C LYS A 150 -28.35 16.01 7.88
N TYR A 151 -27.36 16.09 6.98
CA TYR A 151 -27.07 17.36 6.32
C TYR A 151 -28.22 17.73 5.39
N GLN A 152 -28.78 18.92 5.60
CA GLN A 152 -29.76 19.51 4.72
C GLN A 152 -29.32 20.94 4.37
N LYS A 153 -29.33 21.26 3.09
CA LYS A 153 -29.08 22.63 2.63
C LYS A 153 -30.23 23.50 3.11
N ARG A 154 -29.94 24.69 3.62
CA ARG A 154 -30.97 25.70 3.91
C ARG A 154 -31.73 26.00 2.61
N LYS A 155 -33.06 26.02 2.68
CA LYS A 155 -33.88 26.50 1.55
C LYS A 155 -33.51 27.96 1.33
N GLY A 156 -33.18 28.30 0.08
CA GLY A 156 -33.02 29.70 -0.29
C GLY A 156 -34.34 30.42 -0.11
N GLN A 157 -34.32 31.69 0.30
CA GLN A 157 -35.51 32.50 0.23
C GLN A 157 -35.88 32.68 -1.26
N PRO A 158 -37.18 32.62 -1.61
CA PRO A 158 -37.62 32.94 -2.96
C PRO A 158 -37.27 34.40 -3.29
N LEU A 159 -37.06 34.69 -4.57
CA LEU A 159 -36.81 36.04 -5.03
C LEU A 159 -38.06 36.91 -4.79
N LEU A 160 -37.91 38.06 -4.15
CA LEU A 160 -38.96 39.07 -4.05
C LEU A 160 -39.24 39.63 -5.46
N SER A 161 -40.40 39.31 -6.02
CA SER A 161 -40.85 39.92 -7.28
C SER A 161 -41.37 41.34 -7.04
N LYS A 162 -41.42 42.17 -8.10
CA LYS A 162 -41.95 43.54 -8.03
C LYS A 162 -43.39 43.60 -7.51
N GLU A 163 -44.19 42.57 -7.78
CA GLU A 163 -45.59 42.46 -7.30
C GLU A 163 -45.65 42.31 -5.77
N HIS A 164 -44.66 41.68 -5.15
CA HIS A 164 -44.57 41.57 -3.69
C HIS A 164 -44.12 42.88 -3.00
N CYS A 165 -43.69 43.88 -3.77
CA CYS A 165 -43.22 45.18 -3.25
C CYS A 165 -44.26 46.30 -3.41
N LYS A 166 -45.43 46.04 -4.01
CA LYS A 166 -46.53 47.00 -4.08
C LYS A 166 -47.25 47.01 -2.72
N LYS A 167 -47.42 48.19 -2.13
CA LYS A 167 -48.09 48.41 -0.84
C LYS A 167 -49.61 48.43 -1.02
#